data_AF-A0A2H0WE55-F1
#
_entry.id   AF-A0A2H0WE55-F1
#
_cell.length_a   1.000
_cell.length_b   1.000
_cell.length_c   1.000
_cell.angle_alpha   90.00
_cell.angle_beta   90.00
_cell.angle_gamma   90.00
#
_symmetry.space_group_name_H-M   'P 1'
#
loop_
_entity.id
_entity.type
_entity.pdbx_description
1 polymer ?
#
loop_
_entity_poly.entity_id
_entity_poly.type
_entity_poly.pdbx_seq_one_letter_code
_entity_poly.pdbx_strand_id
1 'polypeptide(L)'
;MKLNQGRILAECITSLSLVSVLSLFCLSPFEAALAGPGGGHDHSHSKDISKDQAMSLSKAELESLVESRKVPASWASANVSSAAQVGPKKDWMVQYKNQAADKPRQNLFIFISKEGKVLAVNHEGLKKAHSHDGGPAHSH
;
A
#
# COMPACT_ATOMS: atom_id res chain seq x y z
N MET A 1 16.68 -34.73 -38.02
CA MET A 1 17.80 -34.10 -38.77
C MET A 1 17.64 -32.59 -38.71
N LYS A 2 18.69 -31.91 -38.21
CA LYS A 2 19.10 -30.48 -38.26
C LYS A 2 18.09 -29.45 -38.83
N LEU A 3 17.50 -28.55 -38.03
CA LEU A 3 18.03 -27.30 -37.40
C LEU A 3 18.63 -26.29 -38.40
N ASN A 4 17.89 -25.20 -38.64
CA ASN A 4 18.41 -23.94 -39.19
C ASN A 4 18.50 -22.92 -38.05
N GLN A 5 19.74 -22.53 -37.71
CA GLN A 5 20.12 -21.60 -36.66
C GLN A 5 20.82 -20.42 -37.34
N GLY A 6 20.22 -19.23 -37.26
CA GLY A 6 20.90 -17.95 -37.49
C GLY A 6 21.46 -17.43 -36.18
N ARG A 7 22.79 -17.51 -36.03
CA ARG A 7 23.58 -17.12 -34.86
C ARG A 7 23.70 -15.59 -34.73
N ILE A 8 23.54 -15.03 -33.52
CA ILE A 8 24.58 -14.51 -32.59
C ILE A 8 25.41 -13.37 -33.24
N LEU A 9 25.55 -12.18 -32.67
CA LEU A 9 26.55 -11.75 -31.66
C LEU A 9 26.24 -10.29 -31.29
N ALA A 10 26.10 -9.86 -30.03
CA ALA A 10 27.03 -9.96 -28.89
C ALA A 10 28.35 -9.21 -29.16
N GLU A 11 28.33 -7.89 -28.95
CA GLU A 11 29.51 -7.08 -28.65
C GLU A 11 29.49 -6.89 -27.12
N CYS A 12 30.33 -7.56 -26.29
CA CYS A 12 31.75 -7.29 -26.08
C CYS A 12 31.96 -5.77 -25.95
N ILE A 13 32.25 -5.21 -24.78
CA ILE A 13 33.56 -5.31 -24.14
C ILE A 13 33.46 -4.98 -22.65
N THR A 14 33.97 -5.92 -21.88
CA THR A 14 34.47 -5.89 -20.51
C THR A 14 35.25 -4.61 -20.17
N SER A 15 34.98 -4.00 -19.02
CA SER A 15 36.04 -3.69 -18.05
C SER A 15 35.49 -3.42 -16.65
N LEU A 16 35.79 -4.38 -15.80
CA LEU A 16 35.74 -4.31 -14.35
C LEU A 16 36.77 -3.27 -13.89
N SER A 17 36.40 -2.33 -13.03
CA SER A 17 37.36 -1.64 -12.18
C SER A 17 36.78 -1.44 -10.79
N LEU A 18 37.53 -2.00 -9.86
CA LEU A 18 37.31 -2.22 -8.46
C LEU A 18 37.51 -0.90 -7.66
N VAL A 19 36.60 -0.62 -6.73
CA VAL A 19 36.78 0.00 -5.40
C VAL A 19 37.92 1.01 -5.20
N SER A 20 37.56 2.27 -4.89
CA SER A 20 38.12 3.16 -3.83
C SER A 20 37.52 4.57 -4.07
N VAL A 21 37.08 5.40 -3.13
CA VAL A 21 37.69 5.79 -1.85
C VAL A 21 36.60 6.31 -0.91
N LEU A 22 36.73 5.91 0.34
CA LEU A 22 36.13 6.47 1.55
C LEU A 22 36.35 8.00 1.65
N SER A 23 35.34 8.82 1.32
CA SER A 23 35.37 10.25 1.64
C SER A 23 34.65 10.50 2.96
N LEU A 24 35.41 10.29 4.03
CA LEU A 24 35.10 10.66 5.41
C LEU A 24 34.94 12.21 5.46
N PHE A 25 33.70 12.72 5.42
CA PHE A 25 33.47 14.15 5.63
C PHE A 25 33.55 14.44 7.12
N CYS A 26 34.67 15.05 7.52
CA CYS A 26 35.00 15.41 8.88
C CYS A 26 33.92 16.29 9.53
N LEU A 27 33.75 16.02 10.82
CA LEU A 27 32.93 16.73 11.78
C LEU A 27 33.19 18.25 11.78
N SER A 28 32.11 19.01 11.90
CA SER A 28 32.16 20.34 12.52
C SER A 28 30.98 20.48 13.50
N PRO A 29 31.24 20.57 14.82
CA PRO A 29 30.31 21.18 15.76
C PRO A 29 30.88 22.54 16.17
N PHE A 30 30.19 23.62 15.83
CA PHE A 30 30.47 24.93 16.43
C PHE A 30 29.19 25.60 16.94
N GLU A 31 29.10 25.52 18.27
CA GLU A 31 28.51 26.42 19.27
C GLU A 31 27.01 26.79 19.25
N ALA A 32 26.32 26.20 20.21
CA ALA A 32 25.65 26.84 21.35
C ALA A 32 24.95 28.19 21.13
N ALA A 33 23.61 28.16 21.23
CA ALA A 33 22.86 29.24 21.85
C ALA A 33 21.55 28.75 22.50
N LEU A 34 21.38 29.22 23.73
CA LEU A 34 20.16 29.57 24.45
C LEU A 34 19.37 28.49 25.22
N ALA A 35 19.39 28.71 26.53
CA ALA A 35 18.62 28.05 27.57
C ALA A 35 17.10 28.21 27.40
N GLY A 36 16.38 27.14 27.69
CA GLY A 36 14.99 27.18 28.15
C GLY A 36 14.87 26.29 29.40
N PRO A 37 14.27 26.79 30.51
CA PRO A 37 14.02 25.98 31.69
C PRO A 37 13.02 24.87 31.38
N GLY A 38 13.14 23.76 32.10
CA GLY A 38 12.45 22.50 31.85
C GLY A 38 10.95 22.62 31.52
N GLY A 39 10.57 21.97 30.42
CA GLY A 39 9.20 21.53 30.15
C GLY A 39 9.18 20.00 30.26
N GLY A 40 8.21 19.47 30.99
CA GLY A 40 8.19 18.10 31.47
C GLY A 40 8.24 17.02 30.40
N HIS A 41 8.47 15.80 30.85
CA HIS A 41 8.05 14.60 30.15
C HIS A 41 6.54 14.67 29.89
N ASP A 42 6.14 15.25 28.76
CA ASP A 42 4.80 15.04 28.21
C ASP A 42 4.75 13.59 27.73
N HIS A 43 4.21 12.73 28.58
CA HIS A 43 3.70 11.43 28.15
C HIS A 43 2.57 11.72 27.16
N SER A 44 2.92 11.83 25.88
CA SER A 44 1.96 11.97 24.79
C SER A 44 1.10 10.70 24.75
N HIS A 45 -0.02 10.74 25.47
CA HIS A 45 -1.13 9.84 25.26
C HIS A 45 -1.73 10.23 23.91
N SER A 46 -1.24 9.63 22.83
CA SER A 46 -1.89 9.70 21.52
C SER A 46 -3.37 9.36 21.69
N LYS A 47 -4.22 10.37 21.52
CA LYS A 47 -5.67 10.25 21.75
C LYS A 47 -6.26 9.28 20.73
N ASP A 48 -6.99 8.29 21.21
CA ASP A 48 -7.71 7.35 20.35
C ASP A 48 -8.61 8.11 19.36
N ILE A 49 -8.59 7.71 18.10
CA ILE A 49 -9.40 8.32 17.04
C ILE A 49 -10.88 7.99 17.22
N SER A 50 -11.73 8.93 16.84
CA SER A 50 -13.18 8.73 16.76
C SER A 50 -13.59 7.81 15.61
N LYS A 51 -14.84 7.34 15.64
CA LYS A 51 -15.46 6.57 14.55
C LYS A 51 -15.43 7.34 13.23
N ASP A 52 -15.75 8.63 13.26
CA ASP A 52 -15.78 9.48 12.06
C ASP A 52 -14.38 9.66 11.46
N GLN A 53 -13.36 9.82 12.29
CA GLN A 53 -11.97 9.84 11.84
C GLN A 53 -11.56 8.50 11.21
N ALA A 54 -11.92 7.37 11.82
CA ALA A 54 -11.66 6.06 11.24
C ALA A 54 -12.36 5.88 9.88
N MET A 55 -13.62 6.31 9.75
CA MET A 55 -14.34 6.29 8.47
C MET A 55 -13.66 7.19 7.43
N SER A 56 -13.26 8.41 7.79
CA SER A 56 -12.54 9.32 6.89
C SER A 56 -11.21 8.75 6.40
N LEU A 57 -10.40 8.20 7.31
CA LEU A 57 -9.12 7.57 6.97
C LEU A 57 -9.34 6.34 6.08
N SER A 58 -10.35 5.52 6.37
CA SER A 58 -10.68 4.36 5.55
C SER A 58 -11.12 4.74 4.14
N LYS A 59 -11.81 5.88 3.98
CA LYS A 59 -12.25 6.37 2.67
C LYS A 59 -11.05 6.81 1.83
N ALA A 60 -10.13 7.57 2.42
CA ALA A 60 -8.90 7.96 1.75
C ALA A 60 -8.05 6.75 1.31
N GLU A 61 -7.97 5.71 2.17
CA GLU A 61 -7.29 4.47 1.81
C GLU A 61 -8.01 3.74 0.64
N LEU A 62 -9.34 3.67 0.66
CA LEU A 62 -10.11 3.08 -0.44
C LEU A 62 -9.89 3.81 -1.77
N GLU A 63 -9.88 5.14 -1.75
CA GLU A 63 -9.61 5.98 -2.92
C GLU A 63 -8.20 5.71 -3.48
N SER A 64 -7.18 5.68 -2.61
CA SER A 64 -5.80 5.33 -2.98
C SER A 64 -5.69 3.94 -3.63
N LEU A 65 -6.44 2.94 -3.13
CA LEU A 65 -6.48 1.60 -3.72
C LEU A 65 -7.14 1.59 -5.11
N VAL A 66 -8.15 2.44 -5.33
CA VAL A 66 -8.78 2.61 -6.65
C VAL A 66 -7.83 3.30 -7.62
N GLU A 67 -7.19 4.38 -7.20
CA GLU A 67 -6.24 5.16 -8.01
C GLU A 67 -5.03 4.31 -8.43
N SER A 68 -4.50 3.52 -7.50
CA SER A 68 -3.42 2.56 -7.76
C SER A 68 -3.87 1.29 -8.49
N ARG A 69 -5.15 1.19 -8.86
CA ARG A 69 -5.78 0.04 -9.54
C ARG A 69 -5.64 -1.29 -8.79
N LYS A 70 -5.38 -1.25 -7.48
CA LYS A 70 -5.34 -2.43 -6.61
C LYS A 70 -6.74 -3.01 -6.39
N VAL A 71 -7.76 -2.16 -6.44
CA VAL A 71 -9.18 -2.55 -6.50
C VAL A 71 -9.87 -1.96 -7.74
N PRO A 72 -10.95 -2.59 -8.25
CA PRO A 72 -11.71 -2.07 -9.39
C PRO A 72 -12.31 -0.68 -9.13
N ALA A 73 -12.43 0.14 -10.18
CA ALA A 73 -13.01 1.49 -10.09
C ALA A 73 -14.45 1.53 -9.55
N SER A 74 -15.21 0.44 -9.67
CA SER A 74 -16.56 0.35 -9.09
C SER A 74 -16.58 0.47 -7.56
N TRP A 75 -15.43 0.38 -6.90
CA TRP A 75 -15.30 0.58 -5.45
C TRP A 75 -15.28 2.05 -5.03
N ALA A 76 -15.03 3.00 -5.94
CA ALA A 76 -15.02 4.42 -5.62
C ALA A 76 -16.39 4.92 -5.08
N SER A 77 -17.48 4.27 -5.48
CA SER A 77 -18.84 4.58 -5.02
C SER A 77 -19.37 3.62 -3.95
N ALA A 78 -18.50 2.78 -3.36
CA ALA A 78 -18.93 1.85 -2.32
C ALA A 78 -19.29 2.59 -1.03
N ASN A 79 -20.39 2.19 -0.39
CA ASN A 79 -20.83 2.80 0.85
C ASN A 79 -20.29 2.04 2.06
N VAL A 80 -20.04 2.78 3.16
CA VAL A 80 -19.77 2.17 4.46
C VAL A 80 -21.01 1.42 4.91
N SER A 81 -20.86 0.11 5.11
CA SER A 81 -21.91 -0.77 5.63
C SER A 81 -21.84 -0.88 7.16
N SER A 82 -20.64 -0.80 7.75
CA SER A 82 -20.44 -0.87 9.19
C SER A 82 -19.09 -0.28 9.58
N ALA A 83 -18.99 0.23 10.81
CA ALA A 83 -17.74 0.62 11.44
C ALA A 83 -17.81 0.34 12.94
N ALA A 84 -16.91 -0.50 13.43
CA ALA A 84 -16.89 -0.98 14.81
C ALA A 84 -15.46 -1.20 15.30
N GLN A 85 -15.24 -1.13 16.62
CA GLN A 85 -13.98 -1.51 17.23
C GLN A 85 -13.90 -3.04 17.37
N VAL A 86 -12.70 -3.60 17.17
CA VAL A 86 -12.43 -5.03 17.21
C VAL A 86 -11.18 -5.33 18.03
N GLY A 87 -11.16 -6.50 18.67
CA GLY A 87 -10.02 -7.00 19.43
C GLY A 87 -9.70 -6.22 20.71
N PRO A 88 -8.67 -6.68 21.47
CA PRO A 88 -8.31 -6.08 22.75
C PRO A 88 -7.68 -4.68 22.61
N LYS A 89 -7.11 -4.38 21.42
CA LYS A 89 -6.50 -3.08 21.11
C LYS A 89 -7.51 -2.02 20.70
N LYS A 90 -8.80 -2.38 20.57
CA LYS A 90 -9.87 -1.49 20.09
C LYS A 90 -9.56 -0.86 18.73
N ASP A 91 -8.96 -1.65 17.83
CA ASP A 91 -8.72 -1.23 16.46
C ASP A 91 -10.06 -1.07 15.74
N TRP A 92 -10.17 -0.11 14.84
CA TRP A 92 -11.36 0.09 14.02
C TRP A 92 -11.37 -0.87 12.83
N MET A 93 -12.50 -1.53 12.60
CA MET A 93 -12.82 -2.24 11.37
C MET A 93 -13.92 -1.47 10.64
N VAL A 94 -13.62 -0.95 9.45
CA VAL A 94 -14.60 -0.32 8.57
C VAL A 94 -14.91 -1.26 7.42
N GLN A 95 -16.17 -1.62 7.26
CA GLN A 95 -16.68 -2.46 6.18
C GLN A 95 -17.34 -1.59 5.11
N TYR A 96 -16.93 -1.78 3.88
CA TYR A 96 -17.57 -1.26 2.68
C TYR A 96 -18.35 -2.36 1.98
N LYS A 97 -19.51 -2.01 1.41
CA LYS A 97 -20.30 -2.91 0.58
C LYS A 97 -20.47 -2.34 -0.82
N ASN A 98 -20.15 -3.15 -1.82
CA ASN A 98 -20.34 -2.82 -3.23
C ASN A 98 -21.30 -3.82 -3.90
N GLN A 99 -22.53 -3.40 -4.15
CA GLN A 99 -23.54 -4.26 -4.78
C GLN A 99 -23.25 -4.54 -6.26
N ALA A 100 -22.44 -3.71 -6.92
CA ALA A 100 -22.03 -3.90 -8.31
C ALA A 100 -20.90 -4.94 -8.46
N ALA A 101 -20.27 -5.37 -7.36
CA ALA A 101 -19.26 -6.42 -7.38
C ALA A 101 -19.90 -7.83 -7.34
N ASP A 102 -19.16 -8.83 -7.83
CA ASP A 102 -19.56 -10.24 -7.76
C ASP A 102 -19.77 -10.67 -6.30
N LYS A 103 -20.76 -11.53 -6.02
CA LYS A 103 -21.17 -11.93 -4.65
C LYS A 103 -20.01 -12.25 -3.67
N PRO A 104 -18.97 -13.04 -4.02
CA PRO A 104 -17.88 -13.32 -3.08
C PRO A 104 -16.97 -12.11 -2.81
N ARG A 105 -17.15 -11.01 -3.54
CA ARG A 105 -16.28 -9.83 -3.60
C ARG A 105 -17.05 -8.55 -3.27
N GLN A 106 -18.20 -8.64 -2.62
CA GLN A 106 -19.00 -7.45 -2.30
C GLN A 106 -18.55 -6.72 -1.04
N ASN A 107 -17.66 -7.30 -0.24
CA ASN A 107 -17.22 -6.74 1.03
C ASN A 107 -15.71 -6.46 1.03
N LEU A 108 -15.37 -5.25 1.46
CA LEU A 108 -13.99 -4.83 1.73
C LEU A 108 -13.94 -4.31 3.17
N PHE A 109 -12.94 -4.74 3.91
CA PHE A 109 -12.66 -4.39 5.29
C PHE A 109 -11.33 -3.66 5.35
N ILE A 110 -11.32 -2.51 6.03
CA ILE A 110 -10.12 -1.72 6.33
C ILE A 110 -9.97 -1.70 7.84
N PHE A 111 -8.81 -2.14 8.32
CA PHE A 111 -8.44 -2.12 9.73
C PHE A 111 -7.56 -0.91 10.02
N ILE A 112 -7.90 -0.16 11.05
CA ILE A 112 -7.20 1.08 11.44
C ILE A 112 -6.92 0.99 12.94
N SER A 113 -5.70 1.29 13.35
CA SER A 113 -5.33 1.31 14.76
C SER A 113 -6.11 2.38 15.52
N LYS A 114 -6.20 2.25 16.84
CA LYS A 114 -6.80 3.31 17.67
C LYS A 114 -6.09 4.66 17.52
N GLU A 115 -4.84 4.70 17.06
CA GLU A 115 -4.08 5.92 16.76
C GLU A 115 -4.23 6.44 15.32
N GLY A 116 -5.00 5.78 14.43
CA GLY A 116 -5.22 6.25 13.07
C GLY A 116 -4.32 5.66 11.99
N LYS A 117 -3.55 4.61 12.29
CA LYS A 117 -2.72 3.96 11.27
C LYS A 117 -3.51 2.86 10.55
N VAL A 118 -3.50 2.84 9.21
CA VAL A 118 -4.02 1.70 8.43
C VAL A 118 -3.15 0.46 8.74
N LEU A 119 -3.80 -0.60 9.21
CA LEU A 119 -3.16 -1.86 9.60
C LEU A 119 -3.25 -2.91 8.49
N ALA A 120 -4.41 -3.04 7.85
CA ALA A 120 -4.66 -4.05 6.83
C ALA A 120 -5.89 -3.72 5.98
N VAL A 121 -5.91 -4.24 4.74
CA VAL A 121 -7.06 -4.21 3.82
C VAL A 121 -7.18 -5.56 3.10
N ASN A 122 -8.38 -6.12 2.99
CA ASN A 122 -8.61 -7.43 2.36
C ASN A 122 -8.86 -7.34 0.83
N HIS A 123 -7.95 -6.71 0.05
CA HIS A 123 -8.20 -6.42 -1.36
C HIS A 123 -7.83 -7.54 -2.38
N GLU A 124 -7.03 -8.54 -1.99
CA GLU A 124 -6.47 -9.51 -2.96
C GLU A 124 -7.52 -10.33 -3.73
N GLY A 125 -8.69 -10.60 -3.13
CA GLY A 125 -9.79 -11.33 -3.79
C GLY A 125 -10.68 -10.48 -4.70
N LEU A 126 -10.46 -9.16 -4.77
CA LEU A 126 -11.37 -8.22 -5.44
C LEU A 126 -11.04 -7.98 -6.92
N LYS A 127 -9.84 -8.35 -7.36
CA LYS A 127 -9.40 -8.24 -8.76
C LYS A 127 -10.23 -9.21 -9.61
N LYS A 128 -10.88 -8.74 -10.69
CA LYS A 128 -11.45 -9.65 -11.70
C LYS A 128 -10.34 -10.59 -12.18
N ALA A 129 -10.63 -11.89 -12.26
CA ALA A 129 -9.72 -12.79 -12.94
C ALA A 129 -9.51 -12.22 -14.34
N HIS A 130 -8.26 -12.04 -14.74
CA HIS A 130 -7.93 -11.69 -16.11
C HIS A 130 -8.49 -12.82 -16.96
N SER A 131 -9.66 -12.59 -17.57
CA SER A 131 -10.25 -13.49 -18.55
C SER A 131 -9.21 -13.58 -19.64
N HIS A 132 -8.52 -14.72 -19.74
CA HIS A 132 -7.73 -15.04 -20.90
C HIS A 132 -8.71 -15.02 -22.07
N ASP A 133 -8.60 -13.97 -22.88
CA ASP A 133 -9.33 -13.77 -24.11
C ASP A 133 -9.24 -15.07 -24.91
N GLY A 134 -10.41 -15.64 -25.24
CA GLY A 134 -10.49 -16.80 -26.11
C GLY A 134 -9.94 -16.41 -27.46
N GLY A 135 -8.66 -16.73 -27.70
CA GLY A 135 -8.05 -16.61 -29.01
C GLY A 135 -8.94 -17.34 -30.04
N PRO A 136 -9.17 -16.74 -31.22
CA PRO A 136 -10.06 -17.30 -32.20
C PRO A 136 -9.61 -18.71 -32.57
N ALA A 137 -10.54 -19.66 -32.47
CA ALA A 137 -10.39 -20.98 -33.06
C ALA A 137 -10.28 -20.80 -34.59
N HIS A 138 -9.05 -20.63 -35.07
CA HIS A 138 -8.74 -20.75 -36.48
C HIS A 138 -8.95 -22.21 -36.86
N SER A 139 -10.14 -22.47 -37.38
CA SER A 139 -10.44 -23.67 -38.13
C SER A 139 -9.88 -23.47 -39.54
N HIS A 140 -8.88 -24.28 -39.92
CA HIS A 140 -8.56 -24.62 -41.30
C HIS A 140 -7.93 -26.01 -41.34
#